data_AF-A0AAQ3RMC8-F1
#
_entry.id   AF-A0AAQ3RMC8-F1
#
_cell.length_a   1.000
_cell.length_b   1.000
_cell.length_c   1.000
_cell.angle_alpha   90.00
_cell.angle_beta   90.00
_cell.angle_gamma   90.00
#
_symmetry.space_group_name_H-M   'P 1'
#
loop_
_entity.id
_entity.type
_entity.pdbx_description
1 polymer ?
#
loop_
_entity_poly.entity_id
_entity_poly.type
_entity_poly.pdbx_seq_one_letter_code
_entity_poly.pdbx_strand_id
1 'polypeptide(L)'
;MLSALDVTVGSVLETLDNYIMQCKAIKNAELEICVEQLRRYRRFQYALDIIEWMETRKIDLSWSNYVVQLDLVSKTKGAVAAVNFFSGLPFPAKNKQVYVWCSVELLLQGTSERQAIELFLQNG
;
A
#
# COMPACT_ATOMS: atom_id res chain seq x y z
N MET A 1 -6.47 -31.96 -18.77
CA MET A 1 -5.23 -31.40 -18.20
C MET A 1 -5.42 -29.89 -17.96
N LEU A 2 -6.12 -29.51 -16.89
CA LEU A 2 -6.29 -28.10 -16.47
C LEU A 2 -6.37 -28.02 -14.92
N SER A 3 -5.42 -28.65 -14.22
CA SER A 3 -5.46 -28.71 -12.74
C SER A 3 -4.10 -28.46 -12.08
N ALA A 4 -3.32 -27.54 -12.64
CA ALA A 4 -2.04 -27.12 -12.03
C ALA A 4 -1.95 -25.61 -11.76
N LEU A 5 -2.95 -24.82 -12.15
CA LEU A 5 -3.00 -23.36 -11.94
C LEU A 5 -3.83 -22.96 -10.71
N ASP A 6 -4.44 -23.95 -10.05
CA ASP A 6 -5.13 -23.82 -8.77
C ASP A 6 -4.19 -24.17 -7.59
N VAL A 7 -2.86 -23.99 -7.78
CA VAL A 7 -1.97 -23.62 -6.66
C VAL A 7 -2.36 -22.21 -6.28
N THR A 8 -3.55 -22.13 -5.70
CA THR A 8 -4.33 -20.92 -5.56
C THR A 8 -3.64 -20.03 -4.56
N VAL A 9 -3.79 -18.74 -4.78
CA VAL A 9 -3.54 -17.67 -3.82
C VAL A 9 -3.93 -18.04 -2.38
N GLY A 10 -4.92 -18.94 -2.18
CA GLY A 10 -5.27 -19.55 -0.90
C GLY A 10 -4.16 -20.32 -0.19
N SER A 11 -3.34 -21.11 -0.89
CA SER A 11 -2.18 -21.82 -0.31
C SER A 11 -1.10 -20.85 0.17
N VAL A 12 -0.85 -19.78 -0.59
CA VAL A 12 0.14 -18.75 -0.22
C VAL A 12 -0.37 -17.95 0.99
N LEU A 13 -1.65 -17.56 0.99
CA LEU A 13 -2.29 -16.86 2.11
C LEU A 13 -2.35 -17.73 3.36
N GLU A 14 -2.72 -19.02 3.27
CA GLU A 14 -2.72 -19.95 4.40
C GLU A 14 -1.32 -20.17 4.96
N THR A 15 -0.31 -20.25 4.09
CA THR A 15 1.09 -20.38 4.52
C THR A 15 1.57 -19.11 5.21
N LEU A 16 1.17 -17.93 4.71
CA LEU A 16 1.44 -16.65 5.36
C LEU A 16 0.75 -16.58 6.73
N ASP A 17 -0.53 -16.93 6.80
CA ASP A 17 -1.31 -16.88 8.05
C ASP A 17 -0.77 -17.87 9.08
N ASN A 18 -0.37 -19.08 8.69
CA ASN A 18 0.25 -20.04 9.61
C ASN A 18 1.62 -19.57 10.10
N TYR A 19 2.46 -19.02 9.22
CA TYR A 19 3.77 -18.49 9.59
C TYR A 19 3.64 -17.28 10.52
N ILE A 20 2.70 -16.39 10.24
CA ILE A 20 2.44 -15.18 11.02
C ILE A 20 1.73 -15.50 12.35
N MET A 21 0.84 -16.50 12.41
CA MET A 21 0.23 -16.98 13.66
C MET A 21 1.23 -17.66 14.59
N GLN A 22 2.21 -18.39 14.06
CA GLN A 22 3.30 -18.96 14.85
C GLN A 22 4.24 -17.86 15.36
N CYS A 23 4.41 -16.78 14.61
CA CYS A 23 5.12 -15.58 15.04
C CYS A 23 4.23 -14.60 15.82
N LYS A 24 3.55 -15.05 16.88
CA LYS A 24 2.67 -14.22 17.76
C LYS A 24 3.32 -12.99 18.42
N ALA A 25 4.57 -12.67 18.06
CA ALA A 25 5.29 -11.46 18.46
C ALA A 25 6.13 -10.87 17.30
N ILE A 26 5.68 -10.93 16.03
CA ILE A 26 6.32 -10.13 14.98
C ILE A 26 6.20 -8.67 15.42
N LYS A 27 7.33 -8.08 15.81
CA LYS A 27 7.41 -6.66 16.16
C LYS A 27 7.08 -5.87 14.89
N ASN A 28 6.38 -4.74 15.01
CA ASN A 28 6.04 -3.88 13.86
C ASN A 28 7.23 -3.63 12.92
N ALA A 29 8.44 -3.51 13.48
CA ALA A 29 9.69 -3.37 12.74
C ALA A 29 10.00 -4.54 11.77
N GLU A 30 9.69 -5.78 12.12
CA GLU A 30 9.93 -6.95 11.24
C GLU A 30 8.97 -6.97 10.04
N LEU A 31 7.71 -6.54 10.24
CA LEU A 31 6.74 -6.36 9.16
C LEU A 31 7.17 -5.21 8.23
N GLU A 32 7.63 -4.09 8.79
CA GLU A 32 8.16 -2.97 8.02
C GLU A 32 9.38 -3.38 7.17
N ILE A 33 10.30 -4.18 7.73
CA ILE A 33 11.42 -4.75 6.98
C ILE A 33 10.92 -5.64 5.84
N CYS A 34 9.91 -6.48 6.10
CA CYS A 34 9.33 -7.35 5.07
C CYS A 34 8.73 -6.55 3.91
N VAL A 35 7.93 -5.53 4.21
CA VAL A 35 7.35 -4.62 3.22
C VAL A 35 8.45 -3.95 2.39
N GLU A 36 9.51 -3.46 3.02
CA GLU A 36 10.62 -2.81 2.32
C GLU A 36 11.38 -3.79 1.40
N GLN A 37 11.62 -5.03 1.84
CA GLN A 37 12.22 -6.06 0.98
C GLN A 37 11.34 -6.36 -0.24
N LEU A 38 10.03 -6.55 -0.03
CA LEU A 38 9.10 -6.82 -1.12
C LEU A 38 9.06 -5.66 -2.12
N ARG A 39 9.13 -4.41 -1.66
CA ARG A 39 9.26 -3.23 -2.53
C ARG A 39 10.54 -3.24 -3.35
N ARG A 40 11.69 -3.57 -2.74
CA ARG A 40 12.98 -3.70 -3.45
C ARG A 40 12.93 -4.76 -4.56
N TYR A 41 12.26 -5.88 -4.29
CA TYR A 41 12.03 -6.93 -5.29
C TYR A 41 10.84 -6.68 -6.23
N ARG A 42 10.23 -5.48 -6.18
CA ARG A 42 9.07 -5.08 -6.99
C ARG A 42 7.84 -5.99 -6.84
N ARG A 43 7.73 -6.67 -5.69
CA ARG A 43 6.58 -7.50 -5.29
C ARG A 43 5.51 -6.63 -4.63
N PHE A 44 5.01 -5.64 -5.36
CA PHE A 44 4.17 -4.58 -4.81
C PHE A 44 2.82 -5.08 -4.27
N GLN A 45 2.19 -6.06 -4.92
CA GLN A 45 0.92 -6.62 -4.45
C GLN A 45 1.09 -7.28 -3.07
N TYR A 46 2.09 -8.14 -2.91
CA TYR A 46 2.38 -8.78 -1.62
C TYR A 46 2.75 -7.78 -0.52
N ALA A 47 3.48 -6.71 -0.88
CA ALA A 47 3.79 -5.64 0.07
C ALA A 47 2.50 -4.91 0.52
N LEU A 48 1.56 -4.67 -0.39
CA LEU A 48 0.28 -4.05 -0.08
C LEU A 48 -0.59 -4.96 0.80
N ASP A 49 -0.66 -6.26 0.48
CA ASP A 49 -1.43 -7.24 1.25
C ASP A 49 -0.99 -7.28 2.72
N ILE A 50 0.33 -7.15 2.99
CA ILE A 50 0.85 -7.08 4.36
C ILE A 50 0.42 -5.81 5.07
N ILE A 51 0.47 -4.64 4.41
CA ILE A 51 0.02 -3.38 5.02
C ILE A 51 -1.48 -3.41 5.29
N GLU A 52 -2.31 -3.87 4.34
CA GLU A 52 -3.75 -4.01 4.54
C GLU A 52 -4.05 -4.97 5.71
N TRP A 53 -3.31 -6.08 5.80
CA TRP A 53 -3.41 -6.99 6.95
C TRP A 53 -3.04 -6.31 8.28
N MET A 54 -2.00 -5.46 8.32
CA MET A 54 -1.63 -4.69 9.50
C MET A 54 -2.74 -3.73 9.95
N GLU A 55 -3.41 -3.08 8.99
CA GLU A 55 -4.56 -2.22 9.25
C GLU A 55 -5.75 -3.00 9.84
N THR A 56 -6.08 -4.19 9.30
CA THR A 56 -7.17 -5.01 9.86
C THR A 56 -6.93 -5.40 11.32
N ARG A 57 -5.66 -5.50 11.72
CA ARG A 57 -5.23 -5.81 13.09
C ARG A 57 -5.08 -4.58 13.99
N LYS A 58 -5.38 -3.38 13.47
CA LYS A 58 -5.21 -2.08 14.16
C LYS A 58 -3.78 -1.89 14.69
N ILE A 59 -2.80 -2.36 13.92
CA ILE A 59 -1.40 -2.06 14.22
C ILE A 59 -1.15 -0.61 13.83
N ASP A 60 -0.66 0.20 14.78
CA ASP A 60 -0.38 1.61 14.52
C ASP A 60 0.68 1.75 13.42
N LEU A 61 0.27 2.35 12.31
CA LEU A 61 1.14 2.69 11.20
C LEU A 61 1.75 4.08 11.42
N SER A 62 3.07 4.15 11.26
CA SER A 62 3.79 5.43 11.29
C SER A 62 3.49 6.26 10.03
N TRP A 63 3.76 7.56 10.08
CA TRP A 63 3.55 8.46 8.93
C TRP A 63 4.29 8.04 7.66
N SER A 64 5.49 7.48 7.82
CA SER A 64 6.26 6.93 6.70
C SER A 64 5.52 5.79 6.00
N ASN A 65 4.70 5.02 6.74
CA ASN A 65 4.00 3.88 6.18
C ASN A 65 2.83 4.31 5.29
N TYR A 66 2.17 5.45 5.55
CA TYR A 66 1.13 5.97 4.65
C TYR A 66 1.69 6.40 3.28
N VAL A 67 2.90 6.95 3.23
CA VAL A 67 3.58 7.25 1.95
C VAL A 67 3.89 5.95 1.21
N VAL A 68 4.36 4.93 1.93
CA VAL A 68 4.63 3.60 1.36
C VAL A 68 3.35 2.94 0.85
N GLN A 69 2.25 3.01 1.60
CA GLN A 69 0.98 2.45 1.21
C GLN A 69 0.40 3.16 -0.02
N LEU A 70 0.47 4.49 -0.06
CA LEU A 70 0.07 5.28 -1.22
C LEU A 70 0.89 4.89 -2.49
N ASP A 71 2.21 4.71 -2.34
CA ASP A 71 3.11 4.20 -3.40
C ASP A 71 2.71 2.81 -3.88
N LEU A 72 2.40 1.91 -2.95
CA LEU A 72 1.96 0.56 -3.26
C LEU A 72 0.59 0.55 -3.95
N VAL A 73 -0.37 1.35 -3.48
CA VAL A 73 -1.69 1.48 -4.10
C VAL A 73 -1.58 2.02 -5.52
N SER A 74 -0.75 3.04 -5.77
CA SER A 74 -0.51 3.55 -7.12
C SER A 74 0.03 2.45 -8.04
N LYS A 75 1.05 1.71 -7.59
CA LYS A 75 1.73 0.69 -8.38
C LYS A 75 0.92 -0.58 -8.63
N THR A 76 -0.11 -0.85 -7.81
CA THR A 76 -0.92 -2.08 -7.88
C THR A 76 -2.32 -1.83 -8.43
N LYS A 77 -2.98 -0.76 -7.96
CA LYS A 77 -4.38 -0.42 -8.24
C LYS A 77 -4.52 0.81 -9.14
N GLY A 78 -3.43 1.54 -9.40
CA GLY A 78 -3.39 2.69 -10.31
C GLY A 78 -3.64 4.05 -9.63
N ALA A 79 -3.45 5.11 -10.42
CA ALA A 79 -3.49 6.51 -9.98
C ALA A 79 -4.77 6.89 -9.23
N VAL A 80 -5.92 6.52 -9.80
CA VAL A 80 -7.24 6.90 -9.27
C VAL A 80 -7.46 6.28 -7.89
N ALA A 81 -7.06 5.02 -7.70
CA ALA A 81 -7.12 4.36 -6.40
C ALA A 81 -6.21 5.04 -5.37
N ALA A 82 -5.02 5.50 -5.79
CA ALA A 82 -4.09 6.22 -4.92
C ALA A 82 -4.66 7.58 -4.48
N VAL A 83 -5.25 8.33 -5.41
CA VAL A 83 -5.91 9.62 -5.09
C VAL A 83 -7.06 9.40 -4.10
N ASN A 84 -7.91 8.39 -4.33
CA ASN A 84 -9.00 8.07 -3.41
C ASN A 84 -8.50 7.66 -2.03
N PHE A 85 -7.42 6.86 -1.97
CA PHE A 85 -6.78 6.49 -0.71
C PHE A 85 -6.27 7.74 0.03
N PHE A 86 -5.56 8.63 -0.67
CA PHE A 86 -5.07 9.89 -0.10
C PHE A 86 -6.20 10.75 0.45
N SER A 87 -7.29 10.91 -0.30
CA SER A 87 -8.46 11.68 0.13
C SER A 87 -9.09 11.13 1.41
N GLY A 88 -9.09 9.80 1.59
CA GLY A 88 -9.60 9.12 2.79
C GLY A 88 -8.71 9.21 4.03
N LEU A 89 -7.46 9.69 3.92
CA LEU A 89 -6.56 9.83 5.05
C LEU A 89 -7.01 10.93 6.03
N PRO A 90 -6.88 10.73 7.35
CA PRO A 90 -7.24 11.75 8.33
C PRO A 90 -6.33 12.98 8.17
N PHE A 91 -6.83 14.19 8.47
CA PHE A 91 -6.09 15.44 8.24
C PHE A 91 -4.65 15.46 8.80
N PRO A 92 -4.36 14.91 10.00
CA PRO A 92 -2.98 14.83 10.51
C PRO A 92 -2.05 13.96 9.64
N ALA A 93 -2.62 13.02 8.87
CA ALA A 93 -1.92 12.12 7.97
C ALA A 93 -1.62 12.69 6.59
N LYS A 94 -2.38 13.70 6.17
CA LYS A 94 -2.14 14.49 4.96
C LYS A 94 -0.98 15.46 5.19
N ASN A 95 0.17 14.92 5.58
CA ASN A 95 1.37 15.72 5.84
C ASN A 95 2.04 16.12 4.52
N LYS A 96 2.99 17.07 4.62
CA LYS A 96 3.71 17.62 3.46
C LYS A 96 4.38 16.55 2.59
N GLN A 97 4.81 15.42 3.16
CA GLN A 97 5.50 14.36 2.42
C GLN A 97 4.53 13.54 1.57
N VAL A 98 3.36 13.21 2.10
CA VAL A 98 2.32 12.50 1.34
C VAL A 98 1.82 13.38 0.19
N TYR A 99 1.63 14.69 0.44
CA TYR A 99 1.29 15.66 -0.60
C TYR A 99 2.37 15.74 -1.70
N VAL A 100 3.64 15.93 -1.33
CA VAL A 100 4.75 16.01 -2.30
C VAL A 100 4.84 14.73 -3.12
N TRP A 101 4.71 13.56 -2.49
CA TRP A 101 4.75 12.29 -3.20
C TRP A 101 3.58 12.14 -4.18
N CYS A 102 2.35 12.44 -3.75
CA CYS A 102 1.17 12.30 -4.60
C CYS A 102 1.22 13.27 -5.80
N SER A 103 1.68 14.50 -5.60
CA SER A 103 1.87 15.47 -6.68
C SER A 103 2.94 15.01 -7.68
N VAL A 104 4.05 14.42 -7.22
CA VAL A 104 5.12 13.92 -8.09
C VAL A 104 4.66 12.70 -8.89
N GLU A 105 3.97 11.74 -8.27
CA GLU A 105 3.49 10.53 -8.95
C GLU A 105 2.48 10.85 -10.07
N LEU A 106 1.55 11.79 -9.83
CA LEU A 106 0.58 12.22 -10.84
C LEU A 106 1.26 12.88 -12.05
N LEU A 107 2.28 13.71 -11.80
CA LEU A 107 3.08 14.33 -12.86
C LEU A 107 3.88 13.28 -13.67
N LEU A 108 4.42 12.25 -13.01
CA LEU A 108 5.16 11.16 -13.68
C LEU A 108 4.26 10.27 -14.54
N GLN A 109 2.98 10.14 -14.20
CA GLN A 109 2.01 9.38 -14.98
C GLN A 109 1.43 10.18 -16.18
N GLY A 110 1.98 11.38 -16.47
CA GLY A 110 1.53 12.22 -17.58
C GLY A 110 0.21 12.94 -17.32
N THR A 111 -0.26 12.94 -16.08
CA THR A 111 -1.45 13.70 -15.67
C THR A 111 -1.08 15.17 -15.59
N SER A 112 -1.83 16.04 -16.27
CA SER A 112 -1.55 17.48 -16.21
C SER A 112 -1.72 18.00 -14.78
N GLU A 113 -0.86 18.95 -14.37
CA GLU A 113 -0.92 19.58 -13.05
C GLU A 113 -2.33 20.12 -12.72
N ARG A 114 -3.05 20.60 -13.74
CA ARG A 114 -4.46 21.03 -13.61
C ARG A 114 -5.43 19.91 -13.27
N GLN A 115 -5.32 18.75 -13.92
CA GLN A 115 -6.19 17.59 -13.62
C GLN A 115 -5.90 17.00 -12.25
N ALA A 116 -4.61 16.97 -11.86
CA ALA A 116 -4.23 16.58 -10.51
C ALA A 116 -4.89 17.52 -9.48
N ILE A 117 -4.77 18.84 -9.67
CA ILE A 117 -5.37 19.85 -8.78
C ILE A 117 -6.91 19.77 -8.75
N GLU A 118 -7.59 19.56 -9.89
CA GLU A 118 -9.05 19.38 -9.92
C GLU A 118 -9.51 18.13 -9.15
N LEU A 119 -8.81 17.00 -9.30
CA LEU A 119 -9.08 15.78 -8.54
C LEU A 119 -8.90 16.01 -7.03
N PHE A 120 -7.92 16.83 -6.64
CA PHE A 120 -7.71 17.20 -5.23
C PHE A 120 -8.78 18.16 -4.70
N LEU A 121 -9.23 19.14 -5.49
CA LEU A 121 -10.24 20.10 -5.07
C LEU A 121 -11.65 19.50 -4.99
N GLN A 122 -11.95 18.45 -5.75
CA GLN A 122 -13.25 17.77 -5.69
C GLN A 122 -13.37 16.76 -4.52
N ASN A 123 -12.25 16.28 -3.98
CA ASN A 123 -12.22 15.19 -2.99
C ASN A 123 -11.50 15.58 -1.68
N GLY A 124 -11.31 16.87 -1.42
CA GLY A 124 -10.75 17.44 -0.18
C GLY A 124 -11.79 18.22 0.59
#